data_AF-A0A067C770-F1
#
_entry.id   AF-A0A067C770-F1
#
_cell.length_a   1.000
_cell.length_b   1.000
_cell.length_c   1.000
_cell.angle_alpha   90.00
_cell.angle_beta   90.00
_cell.angle_gamma   90.00
#
_symmetry.space_group_name_H-M   'P 1'
#
loop_
_entity.id
_entity.type
_entity.pdbx_description
1 polymer ?
#
loop_
_entity_poly.entity_id
_entity_poly.type
_entity_poly.pdbx_seq_one_letter_code
_entity_poly.pdbx_strand_id
1 'polypeptide(L)'
;MLKAPTTRANYLLHLHGIDALGDNTTLMDPAILMHIMEAREQVDECTSLDELEPLKKANATDIEACVVQITSAFDGSHDLETSKRLTVQLQYLMKLAEAILDKEEALEG
;
A
#
# COMPACT_ATOMS: atom_id res chain seq x y z
N MET A 1 17.88 -0.46 4.12
CA MET A 1 17.49 -1.68 3.36
C MET A 1 16.17 -2.21 3.94
N LEU A 2 15.02 -1.76 3.43
CA LEU A 2 13.72 -2.36 3.78
C LEU A 2 12.85 -2.51 2.52
N LYS A 3 13.40 -3.18 1.49
CA LYS A 3 12.67 -3.48 0.24
C LYS A 3 11.70 -4.67 0.37
N ALA A 4 11.61 -5.31 1.54
CA ALA A 4 11.11 -6.69 1.63
C ALA A 4 9.57 -6.89 1.57
N PRO A 5 8.72 -6.05 2.20
CA PRO A 5 7.28 -6.33 2.22
C PRO A 5 6.61 -6.07 0.86
N THR A 6 6.95 -4.93 0.25
CA THR A 6 6.42 -4.47 -1.04
C THR A 6 6.88 -5.34 -2.21
N THR A 7 8.11 -5.86 -2.18
CA THR A 7 8.62 -6.73 -3.27
C THR A 7 7.93 -8.10 -3.27
N ARG A 8 7.67 -8.70 -2.11
CA ARG A 8 7.03 -10.02 -2.04
C ARG A 8 5.55 -9.94 -2.44
N ALA A 9 4.85 -8.92 -1.97
CA ALA A 9 3.49 -8.59 -2.36
C ALA A 9 3.39 -8.44 -3.88
N ASN A 10 4.23 -7.58 -4.46
CA ASN A 10 4.22 -7.32 -5.89
C ASN A 10 4.61 -8.54 -6.72
N TYR A 11 5.58 -9.34 -6.25
CA TYR A 11 5.95 -10.59 -6.92
C TYR A 11 4.79 -11.59 -6.98
N LEU A 12 4.07 -11.80 -5.87
CA LEU A 12 2.90 -12.68 -5.85
C LEU A 12 1.82 -12.18 -6.81
N LEU A 13 1.56 -10.88 -6.83
CA LEU A 13 0.54 -10.27 -7.69
C LEU A 13 0.90 -10.34 -9.17
N HIS A 14 2.18 -10.16 -9.49
CA HIS A 14 2.69 -10.34 -10.84
C HIS A 14 2.48 -11.77 -11.36
N LEU A 15 2.61 -12.79 -10.49
CA LEU A 15 2.26 -14.18 -10.85
C LEU A 15 0.77 -14.35 -11.20
N HIS A 16 -0.09 -13.50 -10.64
CA HIS A 16 -1.53 -13.44 -10.95
C HIS A 16 -1.88 -12.40 -12.02
N GLY A 17 -0.88 -11.79 -12.69
CA GLY A 17 -1.08 -10.82 -13.77
C GLY A 17 -1.50 -9.41 -13.31
N ILE A 18 -1.36 -9.09 -12.02
CA ILE A 18 -1.73 -7.78 -11.45
C ILE A 18 -0.47 -6.96 -11.24
N ASP A 19 -0.41 -5.79 -11.89
CA ASP A 19 0.60 -4.78 -11.61
C ASP A 19 0.05 -3.75 -10.62
N ALA A 20 0.35 -3.96 -9.34
CA ALA A 20 -0.06 -3.07 -8.26
C ALA A 20 0.77 -1.78 -8.21
N LEU A 21 1.88 -1.68 -8.94
CA LEU A 21 2.74 -0.49 -9.02
C LEU A 21 2.58 0.29 -10.33
N GLY A 22 1.83 -0.24 -11.30
CA GLY A 22 1.55 0.46 -12.56
C GLY A 22 0.76 1.77 -12.35
N ASP A 23 0.89 2.70 -13.30
CA ASP A 23 0.24 4.03 -13.36
C ASP A 23 -1.30 3.99 -13.49
N ASN A 24 -1.97 3.23 -12.63
CA ASN A 24 -3.43 3.19 -12.52
C ASN A 24 -3.98 4.37 -11.72
N THR A 25 -3.14 5.37 -11.40
CA THR A 25 -3.52 6.60 -10.69
C THR A 25 -4.67 7.34 -11.37
N THR A 26 -4.76 7.24 -12.70
CA THR A 26 -5.78 7.89 -13.54
C THR A 26 -7.19 7.31 -13.35
N LEU A 27 -7.35 6.17 -12.66
CA LEU A 27 -8.63 5.51 -12.42
C LEU A 27 -9.01 5.47 -10.93
N MET A 28 -8.26 6.14 -10.05
CA MET A 28 -8.57 6.14 -8.62
C MET A 28 -9.83 6.95 -8.34
N ASP A 29 -10.78 6.31 -7.65
CA ASP A 29 -12.00 6.93 -7.14
C ASP A 29 -11.64 8.16 -6.26
N PRO A 30 -12.33 9.30 -6.40
CA PRO A 30 -12.12 10.47 -5.55
C PRO A 30 -12.12 10.17 -4.04
N ALA A 31 -12.91 9.19 -3.58
CA ALA A 31 -12.91 8.78 -2.18
C ALA A 31 -11.55 8.18 -1.76
N ILE A 32 -10.92 7.40 -2.65
CA ILE A 32 -9.59 6.80 -2.39
C ILE A 32 -8.53 7.88 -2.37
N LEU A 33 -8.60 8.83 -3.30
CA LEU A 33 -7.67 9.95 -3.34
C LEU A 33 -7.70 10.75 -2.02
N MET A 34 -8.90 10.98 -1.48
CA MET A 34 -9.06 11.64 -0.18
C MET A 34 -8.39 10.86 0.95
N HIS A 35 -8.60 9.54 1.03
CA HIS A 35 -7.92 8.70 2.02
C HIS A 35 -6.40 8.70 1.85
N ILE A 36 -5.87 8.70 0.61
CA ILE A 36 -4.43 8.86 0.34
C ILE A 36 -3.94 10.18 0.92
N MET A 37 -4.65 11.27 0.65
CA MET A 37 -4.26 12.61 1.08
C MET A 37 -4.28 12.73 2.61
N GLU A 38 -5.31 12.24 3.29
CA GLU A 38 -5.40 12.22 4.75
C GLU A 38 -4.27 11.40 5.39
N ALA A 39 -3.99 10.22 4.83
CA ALA A 39 -2.90 9.38 5.34
C ALA A 39 -1.52 10.01 5.09
N ARG A 40 -1.34 10.72 3.97
CA ARG A 40 -0.12 11.49 3.70
C ARG A 40 0.04 12.66 4.66
N GLU A 41 -1.04 13.38 4.97
CA GLU A 41 -1.01 14.46 5.96
C GLU A 41 -0.55 13.95 7.34
N GLN A 42 -1.08 12.81 7.79
CA GLN A 42 -0.63 12.19 9.05
C GLN A 42 0.87 11.85 9.06
N VAL A 43 1.40 11.37 7.93
CA VAL A 43 2.84 11.10 7.78
C VAL A 43 3.65 12.39 7.77
N ASP A 44 3.17 13.42 7.09
CA ASP A 44 3.82 14.73 7.02
C ASP A 44 3.85 15.44 8.37
N GLU A 45 2.85 15.21 9.23
CA GLU A 45 2.80 15.72 10.60
C GLU A 45 3.82 15.08 11.55
N CYS A 46 4.34 13.88 11.23
CA CYS A 46 5.38 13.26 12.05
C CYS A 46 6.64 14.15 12.11
N THR A 47 7.15 14.38 13.31
CA THR A 47 8.35 15.21 13.55
C THR A 47 9.56 14.41 13.99
N SER A 48 9.38 13.10 14.23
CA SER A 48 10.43 12.19 14.68
C SER A 48 10.22 10.78 14.13
N LEU A 49 11.31 10.00 14.10
CA LEU A 49 11.26 8.59 13.70
C LEU A 49 10.37 7.75 14.63
N ASP A 50 10.32 8.10 15.93
CA ASP A 50 9.49 7.42 16.91
C ASP A 50 7.98 7.58 16.62
N GLU A 51 7.56 8.73 16.07
CA GLU A 51 6.18 8.98 15.63
C GLU A 51 5.86 8.26 14.31
N LEU A 52 6.85 8.14 13.42
CA LEU A 52 6.69 7.53 12.10
C LEU A 52 6.69 5.99 12.15
N GLU A 53 7.45 5.39 13.05
CA GLU A 53 7.60 3.94 13.16
C GLU A 53 6.27 3.16 13.39
N PRO A 54 5.32 3.61 14.25
CA PRO A 54 4.03 2.94 14.36
C PRO A 54 3.21 2.99 13.06
N LEU A 55 3.24 4.11 12.31
CA LEU A 55 2.57 4.23 11.01
C LEU A 55 3.18 3.27 9.99
N LYS A 56 4.50 3.16 9.96
CA LYS A 56 5.25 2.22 9.12
C LYS A 56 4.85 0.76 9.40
N LYS A 57 4.75 0.38 10.68
CA LYS A 57 4.34 -0.98 11.11
C LYS A 57 2.89 -1.28 10.77
N ALA A 58 1.99 -0.32 10.98
CA ALA A 58 0.57 -0.46 10.63
C ALA A 58 0.41 -0.66 9.12
N ASN A 59 1.00 0.22 8.30
CA ASN A 59 0.91 0.12 6.85
C ASN A 59 1.50 -1.20 6.31
N ALA A 60 2.63 -1.66 6.87
CA ALA A 60 3.21 -2.95 6.48
C ALA A 60 2.26 -4.13 6.80
N THR A 61 1.60 -4.09 7.95
CA THR A 61 0.62 -5.10 8.37
C THR A 61 -0.59 -5.12 7.44
N ASP A 62 -1.09 -3.94 7.06
CA ASP A 62 -2.22 -3.80 6.15
C ASP A 62 -1.88 -4.30 4.74
N ILE A 63 -0.66 -4.05 4.26
CA ILE A 63 -0.17 -4.58 2.98
C ILE A 63 -0.20 -6.11 3.00
N GLU A 64 0.37 -6.73 4.04
CA GLU A 64 0.39 -8.18 4.17
C GLU A 64 -1.03 -8.77 4.22
N ALA A 65 -1.92 -8.18 5.01
CA ALA A 65 -3.31 -8.61 5.10
C ALA A 65 -4.06 -8.45 3.76
N CYS A 66 -3.80 -7.37 3.02
CA CYS A 66 -4.40 -7.12 1.71
C CYS A 66 -3.93 -8.17 0.70
N VAL A 67 -2.63 -8.47 0.66
CA VAL A 67 -2.06 -9.50 -0.23
C VAL A 67 -2.66 -10.88 0.04
N VAL A 68 -2.79 -11.28 1.32
CA VAL A 68 -3.42 -12.57 1.67
C VAL A 68 -4.86 -12.64 1.18
N GLN A 69 -5.62 -11.55 1.33
CA GLN A 69 -7.00 -11.47 0.84
C GLN A 69 -7.06 -11.55 -0.70
N ILE A 70 -6.13 -10.89 -1.39
CA ILE A 70 -6.04 -10.94 -2.85
C ILE A 70 -5.79 -12.38 -3.30
N THR A 71 -4.73 -13.02 -2.81
CA THR A 71 -4.40 -14.40 -3.16
C THR A 71 -5.58 -15.35 -2.90
N SER A 72 -6.25 -15.21 -1.76
CA SER A 72 -7.43 -16.03 -1.41
C SER A 72 -8.62 -15.80 -2.36
N ALA A 73 -8.86 -14.56 -2.80
CA ALA A 73 -9.93 -14.23 -3.74
C ALA A 73 -9.65 -14.80 -5.15
N PHE A 74 -8.38 -14.84 -5.56
CA PHE A 74 -7.95 -15.44 -6.82
C PHE A 74 -8.04 -16.97 -6.81
N ASP A 75 -7.65 -17.63 -5.71
CA ASP A 75 -7.63 -19.10 -5.64
C ASP A 75 -9.04 -19.71 -5.43
N GLY A 76 -9.95 -19.00 -4.77
CA GLY A 76 -11.19 -19.58 -4.25
C GLY A 76 -12.45 -19.42 -5.11
N SER A 77 -12.64 -18.28 -5.78
CA SER A 77 -14.00 -17.87 -6.18
C SER A 77 -14.15 -17.10 -7.50
N HIS A 78 -13.06 -16.73 -8.20
CA HIS A 78 -13.13 -15.84 -9.37
C HIS A 78 -13.95 -14.55 -9.08
N ASP A 79 -13.90 -14.06 -7.84
CA ASP A 79 -14.59 -12.84 -7.44
C ASP A 79 -13.80 -11.62 -7.95
N LEU A 80 -14.11 -11.24 -9.18
CA LEU A 80 -13.50 -10.12 -9.88
C LEU A 80 -13.79 -8.78 -9.20
N GLU A 81 -14.90 -8.65 -8.48
CA GLU A 81 -15.27 -7.41 -7.80
C GLU A 81 -14.44 -7.21 -6.54
N THR A 82 -14.34 -8.26 -5.71
CA THR A 82 -13.47 -8.25 -4.53
C THR A 82 -12.00 -8.08 -4.92
N SER A 83 -11.56 -8.76 -5.98
CA SER A 83 -10.18 -8.65 -6.48
C SER A 83 -9.83 -7.23 -6.93
N LYS A 84 -10.76 -6.55 -7.63
CA LYS A 84 -10.59 -5.14 -8.01
C LYS A 84 -10.49 -4.23 -6.80
N ARG A 85 -11.42 -4.37 -5.84
CA ARG A 85 -11.42 -3.56 -4.61
C ARG A 85 -10.13 -3.72 -3.81
N LEU A 86 -9.66 -4.96 -3.66
CA LEU A 86 -8.42 -5.24 -2.93
C LEU A 86 -7.17 -4.73 -3.67
N THR A 87 -7.14 -4.82 -5.00
CA THR A 87 -6.03 -4.26 -5.81
C THR A 87 -5.92 -2.75 -5.62
N VAL A 88 -7.06 -2.07 -5.59
CA VAL A 88 -7.14 -0.63 -5.36
C VAL A 88 -6.71 -0.25 -3.93
N GLN A 89 -7.16 -1.01 -2.93
CA GLN A 89 -6.70 -0.85 -1.54
C GLN A 89 -5.18 -1.05 -1.43
N LEU A 90 -4.63 -2.02 -2.14
CA LEU A 90 -3.19 -2.25 -2.13
C LEU A 90 -2.43 -1.08 -2.76
N GLN A 91 -2.90 -0.52 -3.89
CA GLN A 91 -2.30 0.67 -4.49
C GLN A 91 -2.24 1.85 -3.50
N TYR A 92 -3.32 2.07 -2.74
CA TYR A 92 -3.34 3.04 -1.63
C TYR A 92 -2.22 2.78 -0.61
N LEU A 93 -2.13 1.56 -0.09
CA LEU A 93 -1.13 1.19 0.93
C LEU A 93 0.31 1.32 0.41
N MET A 94 0.55 1.02 -0.87
CA MET A 94 1.84 1.19 -1.52
C MET A 94 2.21 2.67 -1.63
N LYS A 95 1.26 3.54 -1.98
CA LYS A 95 1.48 5.00 -2.03
C LYS A 95 1.68 5.63 -0.67
N LEU A 96 1.11 5.05 0.38
CA LEU A 96 1.41 5.43 1.76
C LEU A 96 2.80 4.94 2.19
N ALA A 97 3.21 3.75 1.77
CA ALA A 97 4.55 3.23 2.05
C ALA A 97 5.65 4.11 1.43
N GLU A 98 5.44 4.59 0.20
CA GLU A 98 6.31 5.58 -0.45
C GLU A 98 6.43 6.85 0.39
N ALA A 99 5.31 7.44 0.82
CA ALA A 99 5.31 8.66 1.63
C ALA A 99 6.02 8.48 2.99
N ILE A 100 5.82 7.34 3.65
CA ILE A 100 6.50 7.00 4.90
C ILE A 100 8.01 6.90 4.67
N LEU A 101 8.45 6.29 3.58
CA LEU A 101 9.88 6.19 3.25
C LEU A 101 10.48 7.57 3.00
N ASP A 102 9.84 8.41 2.20
CA ASP A 102 10.29 9.77 1.92
C ASP A 102 10.41 10.60 3.22
N LYS A 103 9.45 10.43 4.13
CA LYS A 103 9.47 11.09 5.44
C LYS A 103 10.57 10.57 6.37
N GLU A 104 10.80 9.25 6.37
CA GLU A 104 11.88 8.62 7.14
C GLU A 104 13.24 9.18 6.70
N GLU A 105 13.49 9.25 5.38
CA GLU A 105 14.72 9.83 4.82
C GLU A 105 14.87 11.32 5.19
N ALA A 106 13.79 12.08 5.20
CA ALA A 106 13.80 13.49 5.59
C ALA A 106 14.06 13.74 7.09
N LEU A 107 13.71 12.78 7.96
CA LEU A 107 13.94 12.85 9.41
C LEU A 107 15.32 12.31 9.83
N GLU A 108 15.92 11.44 9.02
CA GLU A 108 17.28 10.91 9.22
C GLU A 108 18.39 11.87 8.75
N GLY A 109 18.06 12.83 7.86
CA GLY A 109 18.98 13.82 7.30
C GLY A 109 19.11 15.08 8.14
#